data_AF-A0A1V0UW21-F1
#
_entry.id   AF-A0A1V0UW21-F1
#
_cell.length_a   1.000
_cell.length_b   1.000
_cell.length_c   1.000
_cell.angle_alpha   90.00
_cell.angle_beta   90.00
_cell.angle_gamma   90.00
#
_symmetry.space_group_name_H-M   'P 1'
#
loop_
_entity.id
_entity.type
_entity.pdbx_description
1 polymer ?
#
loop_
_entity_poly.entity_id
_entity_poly.type
_entity_poly.pdbx_seq_one_letter_code
_entity_poly.pdbx_strand_id
1 'polypeptide(L)'
;MKTEQIEQFVMRYLESYNCQIIEKTREYVTVKLSPEADRELTGRPYYWSFVERTGVEPETMTYTWIFRRTDEAVSDKPGSAADIQAKFAPASPQIIRPAPHPPSSNAAKQPQGGAPGSYASDSILGRYFGFVPAAPIARVPTDEVTFGSRRLAQLFASAKNHGRYVRLFEEPGNRPVFGPPLLTYGTWFAMNFKVELVCDMKRSEIHSLGIHLTTGEIREQFYDYTLSKKLTPRLPENIHLTGEVITLSKATHSLEEYLQQKLMRYDHSWAKEANIRLQEELDRIHYYYNGLLLAAEMDKRSEISAQFAGRRQEIDWQYRPRIKVSVINCGLFHLRVFS
;
A
#
# COMPACT_ATOMS: atom_id res chain seq x y z
N MET A 1 -14.18 1.26 5.68
CA MET A 1 -14.00 1.80 4.31
C MET A 1 -15.03 1.12 3.42
N LYS A 2 -15.82 1.88 2.65
CA LYS A 2 -16.85 1.29 1.76
C LYS A 2 -16.19 0.68 0.53
N THR A 3 -16.83 -0.31 -0.12
CA THR A 3 -16.31 -0.96 -1.33
C THR A 3 -16.00 0.05 -2.44
N GLU A 4 -16.85 1.06 -2.64
CA GLU A 4 -16.62 2.13 -3.63
C GLU A 4 -15.32 2.90 -3.40
N GLN A 5 -14.97 3.16 -2.13
CA GLN A 5 -13.72 3.84 -1.78
C GLN A 5 -12.51 2.95 -2.07
N ILE A 6 -12.65 1.63 -1.87
CA ILE A 6 -11.61 0.65 -2.15
C ILE A 6 -11.38 0.58 -3.65
N GLU A 7 -12.44 0.45 -4.46
CA GLU A 7 -12.35 0.46 -5.92
C GLU A 7 -11.67 1.74 -6.41
N GLN A 8 -12.12 2.91 -5.96
CA GLN A 8 -11.52 4.20 -6.34
C GLN A 8 -10.02 4.27 -5.99
N PHE A 9 -9.64 3.80 -4.80
CA PHE A 9 -8.24 3.76 -4.38
C PHE A 9 -7.42 2.83 -5.28
N VAL A 10 -7.93 1.63 -5.55
CA VAL A 10 -7.23 0.62 -6.36
C VAL A 10 -7.06 1.10 -7.79
N MET A 11 -8.09 1.71 -8.39
CA MET A 11 -7.99 2.30 -9.72
C MET A 11 -6.93 3.41 -9.78
N ARG A 12 -6.94 4.33 -8.81
CA ARG A 12 -5.93 5.40 -8.73
C ARG A 12 -4.52 4.85 -8.56
N TYR A 13 -4.34 3.79 -7.77
CA TYR A 13 -3.06 3.12 -7.62
C TYR A 13 -2.58 2.50 -8.94
N LEU A 14 -3.47 1.79 -9.64
CA LEU A 14 -3.14 1.18 -10.93
C LEU A 14 -2.77 2.23 -11.98
N GLU A 15 -3.49 3.34 -12.02
CA GLU A 15 -3.19 4.48 -12.89
C GLU A 15 -1.84 5.12 -12.55
N SER A 16 -1.53 5.33 -11.26
CA SER A 16 -0.27 5.95 -10.84
C SER A 16 0.97 5.09 -11.12
N TYR A 17 0.81 3.77 -11.10
CA TYR A 17 1.87 2.82 -11.44
C TYR A 17 1.92 2.50 -12.94
N ASN A 18 1.10 3.16 -13.76
CA ASN A 18 0.98 2.91 -15.19
C ASN A 18 0.71 1.43 -15.53
N CYS A 19 -0.09 0.75 -14.70
CA CYS A 19 -0.50 -0.63 -14.96
C CYS A 19 -1.48 -0.69 -16.15
N GLN A 20 -1.41 -1.74 -16.94
CA GLN A 20 -2.28 -1.92 -18.10
C GLN A 20 -3.56 -2.63 -17.68
N ILE A 21 -4.67 -1.89 -17.64
CA ILE A 21 -6.00 -2.45 -17.39
C ILE A 21 -6.47 -3.20 -18.64
N ILE A 22 -6.69 -4.50 -18.52
CA ILE A 22 -7.16 -5.36 -19.62
C ILE A 22 -8.69 -5.35 -19.65
N GLU A 23 -9.32 -5.51 -18.49
CA GLU A 23 -10.77 -5.59 -18.36
C GLU A 23 -11.21 -4.92 -17.05
N LYS A 24 -12.32 -4.18 -17.09
CA LYS A 24 -12.91 -3.54 -15.92
C LYS A 24 -14.41 -3.81 -15.88
N THR A 25 -14.84 -4.46 -14.81
CA THR A 25 -16.25 -4.70 -14.47
C THR A 25 -16.53 -4.12 -13.08
N ARG A 26 -17.80 -3.95 -12.71
CA ARG A 26 -18.18 -3.46 -11.36
C ARG A 26 -17.74 -4.39 -10.22
N GLU A 27 -17.52 -5.67 -10.52
CA GLU A 27 -17.19 -6.70 -9.53
C GLU A 27 -15.72 -7.10 -9.54
N TYR A 28 -15.01 -6.90 -10.67
CA TYR A 28 -13.60 -7.25 -10.78
C TYR A 28 -12.86 -6.38 -11.80
N VAL A 29 -11.54 -6.31 -11.63
CA VAL A 29 -10.63 -5.70 -12.60
C VAL A 29 -9.53 -6.70 -12.94
N THR A 30 -9.28 -6.91 -14.23
CA THR A 30 -8.14 -7.69 -14.72
C THR A 30 -7.07 -6.72 -15.21
N VAL A 31 -5.89 -6.81 -14.62
CA VAL A 31 -4.79 -5.85 -14.84
C VAL A 31 -3.48 -6.57 -15.02
N LYS A 32 -2.70 -6.16 -16.03
CA LYS A 32 -1.29 -6.48 -16.16
C LYS A 32 -0.48 -5.44 -15.38
N LEU A 33 0.27 -5.91 -14.39
CA LEU A 33 1.05 -5.03 -13.52
C LEU A 33 2.21 -4.39 -14.29
N SER A 34 2.59 -3.18 -13.90
CA SER A 34 3.86 -2.58 -14.35
C SER A 34 5.05 -3.25 -13.65
N PRO A 35 6.29 -3.11 -14.18
CA PRO A 35 7.47 -3.67 -13.55
C PRO A 35 7.64 -3.29 -12.07
N GLU A 36 7.39 -2.02 -11.74
CA GLU A 36 7.47 -1.50 -10.38
C GLU A 36 6.41 -2.13 -9.47
N ALA A 37 5.14 -2.15 -9.93
CA ALA A 37 4.04 -2.74 -9.17
C ALA A 37 4.23 -4.26 -8.98
N ASP A 38 4.72 -4.99 -9.98
CA ASP A 38 4.95 -6.43 -9.91
C ASP A 38 6.04 -6.77 -8.88
N ARG A 39 7.15 -6.00 -8.86
CA ARG A 39 8.24 -6.18 -7.89
C ARG A 39 7.76 -6.08 -6.44
N GLU A 40 6.84 -5.15 -6.16
CA GLU A 40 6.33 -4.92 -4.82
C GLU A 40 5.20 -5.88 -4.41
N LEU A 41 4.31 -6.20 -5.34
CA LEU A 41 3.07 -6.93 -5.03
C LEU A 41 3.21 -8.44 -5.11
N THR A 42 4.09 -8.96 -5.98
CA THR A 42 4.16 -10.40 -6.25
C THR A 42 5.19 -11.14 -5.41
N GLY A 43 6.15 -10.42 -4.81
CA GLY A 43 7.18 -11.02 -3.97
C GLY A 43 8.04 -12.05 -4.71
N ARG A 44 8.44 -11.76 -5.96
CA ARG A 44 9.27 -12.62 -6.82
C ARG A 44 10.74 -12.14 -6.91
N PRO A 45 11.53 -12.15 -5.82
CA PRO A 45 12.87 -11.56 -5.81
C PRO A 45 13.84 -12.23 -6.78
N TYR A 46 13.74 -13.56 -6.97
CA TYR A 46 14.60 -14.31 -7.89
C TYR A 46 14.34 -13.99 -9.37
N TYR A 47 13.08 -13.69 -9.72
CA TYR A 47 12.75 -13.29 -11.09
C TYR A 47 13.37 -11.93 -11.41
N TRP A 48 13.18 -10.96 -10.51
CA TRP A 48 13.73 -9.62 -10.67
C TRP A 48 15.26 -9.61 -10.69
N SER A 49 15.92 -10.42 -9.84
CA SER A 49 17.39 -10.52 -9.87
C SER A 49 17.91 -11.15 -11.17
N PHE A 50 17.17 -12.09 -11.76
CA PHE A 50 17.51 -12.65 -13.07
C PHE A 50 17.35 -11.59 -14.17
N VAL A 51 16.22 -10.90 -14.22
CA VAL A 51 15.93 -9.84 -15.20
C VAL A 51 16.99 -8.73 -15.12
N GLU A 52 17.31 -8.25 -13.93
CA GLU A 52 18.35 -7.23 -13.71
C GLU A 52 19.74 -7.69 -14.18
N ARG A 53 20.09 -8.96 -13.96
CA ARG A 53 21.40 -9.51 -14.34
C ARG A 53 21.52 -9.79 -15.83
N THR A 54 20.42 -10.16 -16.48
CA THR A 54 20.40 -10.58 -17.89
C THR A 54 20.01 -9.45 -18.84
N GLY A 55 19.39 -8.37 -18.33
CA GLY A 55 18.93 -7.24 -19.13
C GLY A 55 17.78 -7.58 -20.08
N VAL A 56 17.09 -8.70 -19.87
CA VAL A 56 15.93 -9.13 -20.66
C VAL A 56 14.74 -8.23 -20.35
N GLU A 57 13.83 -8.02 -21.31
CA GLU A 57 12.60 -7.27 -21.06
C GLU A 57 11.73 -7.95 -19.97
N PRO A 58 11.23 -7.20 -18.98
CA PRO A 58 10.46 -7.76 -17.87
C PRO A 58 9.08 -8.24 -18.33
N GLU A 59 8.78 -9.49 -18.02
CA GLU A 59 7.47 -10.14 -18.13
C GLU A 59 6.74 -10.08 -16.78
N THR A 60 5.81 -9.14 -16.69
CA THR A 60 5.02 -8.87 -15.48
C THR A 60 3.78 -9.75 -15.39
N MET A 61 3.33 -10.02 -14.17
CA MET A 61 2.14 -10.83 -13.91
C MET A 61 0.85 -10.08 -14.25
N THR A 62 -0.14 -10.85 -14.70
CA THR A 62 -1.53 -10.39 -14.81
C THR A 62 -2.32 -10.91 -13.62
N TYR A 63 -3.14 -10.07 -13.01
CA TYR A 63 -4.02 -10.43 -11.90
C TYR A 63 -5.47 -10.06 -12.20
N THR A 64 -6.40 -10.84 -11.66
CA THR A 64 -7.81 -10.48 -11.58
C THR A 64 -8.15 -10.17 -10.11
N TRP A 65 -8.54 -8.93 -9.84
CA TRP A 65 -8.89 -8.47 -8.50
C TRP A 65 -10.39 -8.33 -8.35
N ILE A 66 -10.97 -8.98 -7.34
CA ILE A 66 -12.42 -9.07 -7.12
C ILE A 66 -12.82 -8.17 -5.94
N PHE A 67 -13.80 -7.30 -6.17
CA PHE A 67 -14.40 -6.41 -5.19
C PHE A 67 -15.76 -6.98 -4.75
N ARG A 68 -15.79 -7.81 -3.70
CA ARG A 68 -17.09 -8.26 -3.15
C ARG A 68 -17.85 -7.09 -2.53
N ARG A 69 -19.12 -6.93 -2.89
CA ARG A 69 -20.02 -5.97 -2.27
C ARG A 69 -20.54 -6.54 -0.96
N THR A 70 -20.45 -5.75 0.11
CA THR A 70 -20.79 -6.19 1.47
C THR A 70 -22.30 -6.34 1.71
N ASP A 71 -23.13 -5.93 0.74
CA ASP A 71 -24.59 -5.87 0.88
C ASP A 71 -25.32 -7.15 0.41
N GLU A 72 -24.60 -8.12 -0.16
CA GLU A 72 -25.17 -9.43 -0.46
C GLU A 72 -24.95 -10.36 0.74
N ALA A 73 -25.85 -10.24 1.72
CA ALA A 73 -26.03 -11.25 2.75
C ALA A 73 -26.37 -12.59 2.08
N VAL A 74 -25.41 -13.51 2.13
CA VAL A 74 -25.56 -14.98 2.21
C VAL A 74 -26.79 -15.52 1.46
N SER A 75 -26.67 -15.71 0.14
CA SER A 75 -27.23 -16.93 -0.42
C SER A 75 -26.20 -18.03 -0.17
N ASP A 76 -26.49 -18.89 0.82
CA ASP A 76 -25.77 -20.13 1.06
C ASP A 76 -25.92 -21.05 -0.17
N LYS A 77 -25.05 -20.82 -1.16
CA LYS A 77 -24.54 -21.81 -2.08
C LYS A 77 -23.05 -21.53 -2.19
N PRO A 78 -22.16 -22.51 -1.97
CA PRO A 78 -20.77 -22.35 -2.30
C PRO A 78 -20.67 -22.32 -3.83
N GLY A 79 -20.88 -21.15 -4.41
CA GLY A 79 -20.45 -20.82 -5.75
C GLY A 79 -18.93 -20.80 -5.73
N SER A 80 -18.35 -21.98 -5.78
CA SER A 80 -16.92 -22.21 -5.88
C SER A 80 -16.37 -21.33 -6.99
N ALA A 81 -15.10 -20.91 -6.89
CA ALA A 81 -14.37 -20.29 -8.00
C ALA A 81 -14.49 -21.08 -9.33
N ALA A 82 -14.91 -22.35 -9.27
CA ALA A 82 -15.31 -23.19 -10.38
C ALA A 82 -16.54 -22.70 -11.19
N ASP A 83 -17.53 -22.00 -10.61
CA ASP A 83 -18.76 -21.60 -11.31
C ASP A 83 -18.55 -20.41 -12.25
N ILE A 84 -17.59 -19.53 -11.92
CA ILE A 84 -17.10 -18.51 -12.86
C ILE A 84 -16.24 -19.19 -13.95
N GLN A 85 -15.48 -20.23 -13.57
CA GLN A 85 -14.63 -20.99 -14.48
C GLN A 85 -15.40 -21.84 -15.52
N ALA A 86 -16.61 -22.31 -15.17
CA ALA A 86 -17.47 -23.11 -16.04
C ALA A 86 -18.15 -22.30 -17.16
N LYS A 87 -18.35 -20.98 -16.98
CA LYS A 87 -18.91 -20.11 -18.03
C LYS A 87 -17.95 -19.81 -19.18
N PHE A 88 -16.67 -20.18 -19.06
CA PHE A 88 -15.61 -19.85 -20.04
C PHE A 88 -14.85 -21.08 -20.58
N ALA A 89 -15.38 -22.29 -20.47
CA ALA A 89 -14.78 -23.48 -21.10
C ALA A 89 -15.33 -23.69 -22.53
N PRO A 90 -14.48 -23.79 -23.58
CA PRO A 90 -14.94 -24.17 -24.91
C PRO A 90 -15.32 -25.66 -24.97
N ALA A 91 -16.37 -25.99 -25.73
CA ALA A 91 -16.92 -27.33 -25.85
C ALA A 91 -15.88 -28.35 -26.36
N SER A 92 -15.71 -29.46 -25.63
CA SER A 92 -14.79 -30.53 -26.00
C SER A 92 -15.38 -31.42 -27.11
N PRO A 93 -14.61 -31.79 -28.16
CA PRO A 93 -15.07 -32.75 -29.16
C PRO A 93 -14.87 -34.21 -28.68
N GLN A 94 -15.85 -35.05 -29.03
CA GLN A 94 -15.91 -36.49 -28.75
C GLN A 94 -14.79 -37.27 -29.46
N ILE A 95 -14.10 -38.15 -28.72
CA ILE A 95 -12.98 -38.96 -29.23
C ILE A 95 -13.52 -40.30 -29.76
N ILE A 96 -13.46 -40.49 -31.08
CA ILE A 96 -13.59 -41.81 -31.74
C ILE A 96 -12.21 -42.49 -31.70
N ARG A 97 -12.13 -43.71 -31.17
CA ARG A 97 -10.93 -44.56 -31.19
C ARG A 97 -10.90 -45.43 -32.46
N PRO A 98 -9.71 -45.70 -33.01
CA PRO A 98 -9.44 -47.05 -33.52
C PRO A 98 -8.11 -47.67 -33.05
N ALA A 99 -8.03 -48.99 -33.30
CA ALA A 99 -7.15 -50.04 -32.76
C ALA A 99 -5.70 -50.08 -33.34
N PRO A 100 -4.80 -50.98 -32.86
CA PRO A 100 -3.35 -50.78 -32.93
C PRO A 100 -2.57 -51.57 -34.01
N HIS A 101 -1.48 -50.93 -34.49
CA HIS A 101 -0.18 -51.44 -35.04
C HIS A 101 -0.19 -52.39 -36.27
N PRO A 102 0.80 -52.36 -37.21
CA PRO A 102 2.24 -52.57 -36.92
C PRO A 102 3.20 -51.81 -37.92
N PRO A 103 4.44 -52.26 -38.29
CA PRO A 103 5.67 -51.48 -38.05
C PRO A 103 6.50 -51.11 -39.30
N SER A 104 7.62 -50.43 -39.06
CA SER A 104 8.92 -50.49 -39.79
C SER A 104 9.38 -49.29 -40.65
N SER A 105 10.65 -48.93 -40.36
CA SER A 105 11.77 -48.45 -41.19
C SER A 105 11.62 -47.45 -42.36
N ASN A 106 12.38 -46.35 -42.22
CA ASN A 106 13.23 -45.64 -43.21
C ASN A 106 12.93 -45.79 -44.72
N ALA A 107 12.61 -44.68 -45.40
CA ALA A 107 13.37 -44.16 -46.56
C ALA A 107 12.76 -42.87 -47.17
N ALA A 108 13.61 -41.84 -47.26
CA ALA A 108 13.85 -40.91 -48.39
C ALA A 108 12.72 -40.33 -49.30
N LYS A 109 12.83 -38.98 -49.45
CA LYS A 109 12.58 -38.11 -50.64
C LYS A 109 11.16 -37.58 -50.96
N GLN A 110 10.98 -36.28 -50.67
CA GLN A 110 10.62 -35.12 -51.56
C GLN A 110 9.46 -35.22 -52.60
N PRO A 111 8.87 -34.08 -53.08
CA PRO A 111 8.30 -32.90 -52.39
C PRO A 111 6.96 -32.40 -53.03
N GLN A 112 6.43 -31.27 -52.51
CA GLN A 112 5.35 -30.38 -53.05
C GLN A 112 3.89 -30.89 -52.95
N GLY A 113 2.89 -30.11 -52.53
CA GLY A 113 2.82 -28.70 -52.14
C GLY A 113 1.39 -28.35 -51.66
N GLY A 114 1.22 -27.24 -50.95
CA GLY A 114 -0.10 -26.69 -50.56
C GLY A 114 -0.07 -25.85 -49.27
N ALA A 115 -0.34 -24.55 -49.41
CA ALA A 115 -0.30 -23.45 -48.41
C ALA A 115 -1.43 -23.52 -47.33
N PRO A 116 -1.67 -22.47 -46.51
CA PRO A 116 -0.79 -21.64 -45.66
C PRO A 116 -1.26 -21.60 -44.17
N GLY A 117 -0.39 -21.14 -43.26
CA GLY A 117 -0.82 -20.39 -42.06
C GLY A 117 -0.72 -21.11 -40.71
N SER A 118 0.46 -21.08 -40.09
CA SER A 118 0.59 -21.08 -38.63
C SER A 118 1.83 -20.27 -38.25
N TYR A 119 1.61 -19.06 -37.73
CA TYR A 119 2.66 -18.14 -37.26
C TYR A 119 3.28 -18.56 -35.92
N ALA A 120 3.27 -19.85 -35.57
CA ALA A 120 3.74 -20.34 -34.27
C ALA A 120 5.14 -20.97 -34.30
N SER A 121 5.81 -21.04 -35.46
CA SER A 121 7.09 -21.77 -35.61
C SER A 121 8.35 -20.90 -35.56
N ASP A 122 8.25 -19.59 -35.36
CA ASP A 122 9.41 -18.69 -35.41
C ASP A 122 9.95 -18.24 -34.04
N SER A 123 9.69 -19.03 -33.00
CA SER A 123 10.50 -18.95 -31.78
C SER A 123 11.75 -19.80 -31.94
N ILE A 124 12.93 -19.18 -31.77
CA ILE A 124 14.26 -19.81 -31.84
C ILE A 124 14.31 -21.10 -31.01
N LEU A 125 13.62 -21.15 -29.87
CA LEU A 125 13.56 -22.32 -29.00
C LEU A 125 12.83 -23.52 -29.64
N GLY A 126 11.81 -23.28 -30.46
CA GLY A 126 11.07 -24.33 -31.15
C GLY A 126 11.88 -25.01 -32.28
N ARG A 127 12.85 -24.30 -32.85
CA ARG A 127 13.75 -24.84 -33.89
C ARG A 127 14.77 -25.83 -33.34
N TYR A 128 15.14 -25.70 -32.05
CA TYR A 128 16.15 -26.56 -31.42
C TYR A 128 15.56 -27.72 -30.59
N PHE A 129 14.34 -27.59 -30.05
CA PHE A 129 13.81 -28.54 -29.06
C PHE A 129 12.59 -29.37 -29.50
N GLY A 130 12.18 -29.32 -30.77
CA GLY A 130 10.99 -30.06 -31.23
C GLY A 130 9.69 -29.50 -30.61
N PHE A 131 8.59 -30.24 -30.76
CA PHE A 131 7.24 -29.81 -30.36
C PHE A 131 7.22 -29.26 -28.92
N VAL A 132 7.14 -27.93 -28.80
CA VAL A 132 6.85 -27.26 -27.55
C VAL A 132 5.33 -27.38 -27.37
N PRO A 133 4.82 -28.09 -26.35
CA PRO A 133 3.39 -28.10 -26.09
C PRO A 133 2.90 -26.66 -25.99
N ALA A 134 1.77 -26.36 -26.64
CA ALA A 134 1.13 -25.05 -26.57
C ALA A 134 1.17 -24.57 -25.12
N ALA A 135 1.73 -23.38 -24.91
CA ALA A 135 1.96 -22.84 -23.57
C ALA A 135 0.69 -23.06 -22.73
N PRO A 136 0.80 -23.65 -21.52
CA PRO A 136 -0.37 -23.85 -20.69
C PRO A 136 -1.05 -22.49 -20.56
N ILE A 137 -2.37 -22.43 -20.81
CA ILE A 137 -3.16 -21.23 -20.58
C ILE A 137 -2.91 -20.84 -19.13
N ALA A 138 -2.03 -19.87 -18.92
CA ALA A 138 -1.57 -19.48 -17.60
C ALA A 138 -2.82 -18.95 -16.89
N ARG A 139 -3.30 -19.72 -15.90
CA ARG A 139 -4.46 -19.29 -15.10
C ARG A 139 -4.08 -17.97 -14.46
N VAL A 140 -4.77 -16.90 -14.85
CA VAL A 140 -4.60 -15.57 -14.26
C VAL A 140 -4.93 -15.68 -12.77
N PRO A 141 -3.98 -15.41 -11.86
CA PRO A 141 -4.25 -15.45 -10.43
C PRO A 141 -5.37 -14.48 -10.04
N THR A 142 -6.28 -14.95 -9.20
CA THR A 142 -7.42 -14.17 -8.69
C THR A 142 -7.19 -13.84 -7.22
N ASP A 143 -7.36 -12.57 -6.85
CA ASP A 143 -7.23 -12.08 -5.48
C ASP A 143 -8.46 -11.26 -5.08
N GLU A 144 -8.90 -11.41 -3.83
CA GLU A 144 -9.97 -10.58 -3.28
C GLU A 144 -9.42 -9.27 -2.69
N VAL A 145 -10.03 -8.16 -3.07
CA VAL A 145 -9.64 -6.81 -2.63
C VAL A 145 -10.79 -6.19 -1.84
N THR A 146 -10.89 -6.62 -0.59
CA THR A 146 -11.88 -6.15 0.39
C THR A 146 -11.16 -5.53 1.59
N PHE A 147 -11.91 -4.82 2.45
CA PHE A 147 -11.32 -4.25 3.66
C PHE A 147 -10.78 -5.37 4.57
N GLY A 148 -9.49 -5.29 4.92
CA GLY A 148 -8.80 -6.34 5.68
C GLY A 148 -8.15 -7.44 4.84
N SER A 149 -8.32 -7.44 3.50
CA SER A 149 -7.65 -8.40 2.64
C SER A 149 -6.13 -8.14 2.58
N ARG A 150 -5.35 -9.21 2.43
CA ARG A 150 -3.89 -9.13 2.30
C ARG A 150 -3.47 -8.27 1.11
N ARG A 151 -4.16 -8.41 -0.03
CA ARG A 151 -3.86 -7.66 -1.25
C ARG A 151 -4.06 -6.17 -1.05
N LEU A 152 -5.17 -5.77 -0.43
CA LEU A 152 -5.42 -4.36 -0.13
C LEU A 152 -4.38 -3.79 0.84
N ALA A 153 -3.98 -4.56 1.86
CA ALA A 153 -2.92 -4.15 2.79
C ALA A 153 -1.57 -3.95 2.08
N GLN A 154 -1.23 -4.80 1.11
CA GLN A 154 -0.02 -4.64 0.28
C GLN A 154 -0.07 -3.36 -0.55
N LEU A 155 -1.22 -3.05 -1.17
CA LEU A 155 -1.41 -1.81 -1.93
C LEU A 155 -1.26 -0.56 -1.03
N PHE A 156 -1.82 -0.58 0.18
CA PHE A 156 -1.64 0.51 1.14
C PHE A 156 -0.19 0.66 1.58
N ALA A 157 0.50 -0.44 1.84
CA ALA A 157 1.91 -0.42 2.24
C ALA A 157 2.79 0.16 1.11
N SER A 158 2.55 -0.27 -0.13
CA SER A 158 3.24 0.24 -1.31
C SER A 158 3.01 1.74 -1.51
N ALA A 159 1.75 2.18 -1.50
CA ALA A 159 1.39 3.60 -1.62
C ALA A 159 2.01 4.45 -0.50
N LYS A 160 2.02 3.94 0.74
CA LYS A 160 2.66 4.63 1.87
C LYS A 160 4.17 4.74 1.69
N ASN A 161 4.83 3.72 1.12
CA ASN A 161 6.28 3.74 0.90
C ASN A 161 6.69 4.75 -0.17
N HIS A 162 5.93 4.83 -1.27
CA HIS A 162 6.21 5.77 -2.36
C HIS A 162 5.77 7.20 -2.02
N GLY A 163 4.73 7.34 -1.21
CA GLY A 163 4.22 8.63 -0.74
C GLY A 163 4.92 9.18 0.52
N ARG A 164 6.08 8.66 0.93
CA ARG A 164 6.82 9.14 2.12
C ARG A 164 7.35 10.56 1.95
N TYR A 165 7.83 10.87 0.75
CA TYR A 165 8.43 12.15 0.40
C TYR A 165 7.86 12.60 -0.93
N VAL A 166 7.31 13.82 -0.98
CA VAL A 166 6.80 14.39 -2.24
C VAL A 166 7.43 15.74 -2.50
N ARG A 167 7.61 16.07 -3.78
CA ARG A 167 7.95 17.42 -4.23
C ARG A 167 6.93 17.82 -5.27
N LEU A 168 6.18 18.88 -4.98
CA LEU A 168 5.05 19.31 -5.78
C LEU A 168 5.14 20.81 -6.07
N PHE A 169 4.66 21.19 -7.24
CA PHE A 169 4.61 22.56 -7.73
C PHE A 169 3.17 22.92 -8.03
N GLU A 170 2.74 24.12 -7.66
CA GLU A 170 1.46 24.66 -8.10
C GLU A 170 1.48 24.86 -9.62
N GLU A 171 0.52 24.27 -10.32
CA GLU A 171 0.37 24.47 -11.77
C GLU A 171 0.07 25.94 -12.04
N PRO A 172 0.71 26.61 -13.02
CA PRO A 172 0.58 28.05 -13.27
C PRO A 172 -0.82 28.47 -13.76
N GLY A 173 -1.73 27.53 -14.06
CA GLY A 173 -3.08 27.80 -14.54
C GLY A 173 -3.10 28.56 -15.87
N ASN A 174 -4.24 29.15 -16.23
CA ASN A 174 -4.33 30.05 -17.38
C ASN A 174 -3.61 31.37 -17.05
N ARG A 175 -2.50 31.62 -17.74
CA ARG A 175 -1.77 32.88 -17.61
C ARG A 175 -2.61 34.02 -18.21
N PRO A 176 -2.76 35.16 -17.52
CA PRO A 176 -3.27 36.35 -18.16
C PRO A 176 -2.30 36.79 -19.26
N VAL A 177 -2.85 37.28 -20.39
CA VAL A 177 -2.07 37.73 -21.56
C VAL A 177 -1.06 38.84 -21.20
N PHE A 178 -1.32 39.58 -20.13
CA PHE A 178 -0.47 40.66 -19.61
C PHE A 178 0.03 40.37 -18.19
N GLY A 179 0.69 39.22 -17.99
CA GLY A 179 1.34 38.85 -16.73
C GLY A 179 2.87 39.03 -16.76
N PRO A 180 3.53 39.10 -15.58
CA PRO A 180 4.98 39.07 -15.52
C PRO A 180 5.55 37.79 -16.17
N PRO A 181 6.73 37.86 -16.80
CA PRO A 181 7.29 36.75 -17.58
C PRO A 181 7.69 35.54 -16.72
N LEU A 182 8.03 35.76 -15.44
CA LEU A 182 8.30 34.70 -14.46
C LEU A 182 7.34 34.78 -13.29
N LEU A 183 6.88 33.61 -12.84
CA LEU A 183 6.11 33.46 -11.61
C LEU A 183 7.04 33.13 -10.45
N THR A 184 6.89 33.84 -9.33
CA THR A 184 7.67 33.60 -8.11
C THR A 184 6.95 32.63 -7.18
N TYR A 185 7.68 31.61 -6.76
CA TYR A 185 7.18 30.54 -5.91
C TYR A 185 7.91 30.56 -4.56
N GLY A 186 7.16 30.41 -3.48
CA GLY A 186 7.65 30.19 -2.13
C GLY A 186 7.69 28.70 -1.83
N THR A 187 8.76 28.24 -1.19
CA THR A 187 8.89 26.83 -0.78
C THR A 187 8.33 26.62 0.62
N TRP A 188 7.33 25.76 0.71
CA TRP A 188 6.79 25.24 1.97
C TRP A 188 7.30 23.83 2.20
N PHE A 189 7.81 23.56 3.39
CA PHE A 189 8.07 22.21 3.87
C PHE A 189 6.91 21.75 4.74
N ALA A 190 6.27 20.64 4.38
CA ALA A 190 5.13 20.13 5.12
C ALA A 190 5.40 18.75 5.70
N MET A 191 4.88 18.50 6.89
CA MET A 191 4.93 17.21 7.58
C MET A 191 3.54 16.87 8.11
N ASN A 192 3.14 15.61 7.91
CA ASN A 192 1.91 15.08 8.47
C ASN A 192 2.25 14.18 9.66
N PHE A 193 1.88 14.62 10.86
CA PHE A 193 2.10 13.89 12.10
C PHE A 193 0.85 13.09 12.46
N LYS A 194 1.03 11.85 12.88
CA LYS A 194 0.02 11.06 13.57
C LYS A 194 0.30 11.14 15.07
N VAL A 195 -0.63 11.73 15.81
CA VAL A 195 -0.60 11.81 17.27
C VAL A 195 -1.60 10.79 17.82
N GLU A 196 -1.13 9.94 18.73
CA GLU A 196 -1.97 8.94 19.37
C GLU A 196 -1.89 9.11 20.90
N LEU A 197 -3.02 9.45 21.52
CA LEU A 197 -3.20 9.46 22.97
C LEU A 197 -3.61 8.05 23.37
N VAL A 198 -2.73 7.34 24.06
CA VAL A 198 -2.89 5.90 24.36
C VAL A 198 -2.93 5.66 25.86
N CYS A 199 -3.96 4.97 26.30
CA CYS A 199 -4.12 4.34 27.61
C CYS A 199 -4.99 3.08 27.40
N ASP A 200 -5.95 2.81 28.29
CA ASP A 200 -7.00 1.81 28.11
C ASP A 200 -7.83 2.05 26.85
N MET A 201 -8.01 3.32 26.49
CA MET A 201 -8.57 3.76 25.21
C MET A 201 -7.49 4.42 24.34
N LYS A 202 -7.74 4.45 23.03
CA LYS A 202 -6.84 5.09 22.06
C LYS A 202 -7.57 6.14 21.23
N ARG A 203 -7.11 7.38 21.29
CA ARG A 203 -7.52 8.47 20.39
C ARG A 203 -6.40 8.75 19.40
N SER A 204 -6.71 8.79 18.10
CA SER A 204 -5.74 9.04 17.04
C SER A 204 -6.12 10.27 16.24
N GLU A 205 -5.16 11.15 16.00
CA GLU A 205 -5.32 12.42 15.30
C GLU A 205 -4.22 12.59 14.26
N ILE A 206 -4.52 13.35 13.21
CA ILE A 206 -3.55 13.72 12.18
C ILE A 206 -3.40 15.23 12.20
N HIS A 207 -2.16 15.69 12.34
CA HIS A 207 -1.79 17.10 12.25
C HIS A 207 -0.96 17.34 11.00
N SER A 208 -1.54 18.08 10.06
CA SER A 208 -0.82 18.55 8.89
C SER A 208 -0.24 19.93 9.17
N LEU A 209 1.09 20.03 9.23
CA LEU A 209 1.80 21.27 9.50
C LEU A 209 2.70 21.61 8.30
N GLY A 210 2.73 22.88 7.92
CA GLY A 210 3.63 23.41 6.89
C GLY A 210 4.43 24.58 7.44
N ILE A 211 5.70 24.69 7.06
CA ILE A 211 6.58 25.82 7.38
C ILE A 211 7.14 26.42 6.10
N HIS A 212 7.07 27.74 5.97
CA HIS A 212 7.67 28.45 4.85
C HIS A 212 9.19 28.56 5.04
N LEU A 213 9.99 28.03 4.10
CA LEU A 213 11.45 27.90 4.26
C LEU A 213 12.22 29.22 4.16
N THR A 214 11.56 30.32 3.79
CA THR A 214 12.16 31.66 3.79
C THR A 214 11.76 32.49 5.02
N THR A 215 10.49 32.43 5.46
CA THR A 215 9.95 33.32 6.50
C THR A 215 9.88 32.64 7.87
N GLY A 216 9.88 31.31 7.91
CA GLY A 216 9.65 30.53 9.12
C GLY A 216 8.19 30.50 9.59
N GLU A 217 7.26 31.03 8.80
CA GLU A 217 5.83 30.99 9.12
C GLU A 217 5.33 29.54 9.15
N ILE A 218 4.69 29.14 10.26
CA ILE A 218 4.09 27.82 10.43
C ILE A 218 2.58 27.93 10.22
N ARG A 219 2.04 27.05 9.39
CA ARG A 219 0.62 26.94 9.07
C ARG A 219 0.08 25.56 9.46
N GLU A 220 -1.02 25.56 10.20
CA GLU A 220 -1.79 24.36 10.48
C GLU A 220 -2.72 23.97 9.33
N GLN A 221 -3.20 22.71 9.34
CA GLN A 221 -4.12 22.18 8.32
C GLN A 221 -3.56 22.36 6.90
N PHE A 222 -2.23 22.20 6.75
CA PHE A 222 -1.55 22.47 5.49
C PHE A 222 -2.04 21.56 4.36
N TYR A 223 -2.43 20.33 4.67
CA TYR A 223 -3.03 19.40 3.70
C TYR A 223 -4.34 19.93 3.09
N ASP A 224 -5.22 20.54 3.91
CA ASP A 224 -6.47 21.10 3.40
C ASP A 224 -6.20 22.31 2.50
N TYR A 225 -5.17 23.09 2.84
CA TYR A 225 -4.68 24.19 2.00
C TYR A 225 -4.16 23.68 0.65
N THR A 226 -3.38 22.59 0.63
CA THR A 226 -2.86 22.03 -0.64
C THR A 226 -3.92 21.35 -1.48
N LEU A 227 -4.97 20.76 -0.88
CA LEU A 227 -6.11 20.19 -1.61
C LEU A 227 -6.87 21.23 -2.45
N SER A 228 -6.84 22.51 -2.06
CA SER A 228 -7.45 23.60 -2.83
C SER A 228 -6.66 23.97 -4.10
N LYS A 229 -5.45 23.44 -4.27
CA LYS A 229 -4.51 23.80 -5.34
C LYS A 229 -4.36 22.65 -6.34
N LYS A 230 -4.13 23.00 -7.61
CA LYS A 230 -3.68 22.05 -8.62
C LYS A 230 -2.17 21.90 -8.51
N LEU A 231 -1.73 20.73 -8.10
CA LEU A 231 -0.33 20.42 -7.84
C LEU A 231 0.17 19.38 -8.84
N THR A 232 1.39 19.58 -9.33
CA THR A 232 2.07 18.66 -10.24
C THR A 232 3.47 18.31 -9.71
N PRO A 233 3.93 17.06 -9.87
CA PRO A 233 5.31 16.68 -9.54
C PRO A 233 6.32 17.19 -10.58
N ARG A 234 5.86 17.63 -11.75
CA ARG A 234 6.73 18.14 -12.82
C ARG A 234 7.04 19.61 -12.59
N LEU A 235 8.30 20.00 -12.79
CA LEU A 235 8.70 21.41 -12.74
C LEU A 235 7.99 22.18 -13.87
N PRO A 236 7.13 23.15 -13.56
CA PRO A 236 6.47 23.94 -14.60
C PRO A 236 7.42 24.98 -15.21
N GLU A 237 7.14 25.39 -16.45
CA GLU A 237 7.97 26.33 -17.19
C GLU A 237 7.91 27.76 -16.62
N ASN A 238 9.01 28.51 -16.73
CA ASN A 238 9.10 29.94 -16.38
C ASN A 238 8.79 30.25 -14.90
N ILE A 239 9.32 29.44 -13.98
CA ILE A 239 9.19 29.63 -12.53
C ILE A 239 10.51 30.04 -11.91
N HIS A 240 10.45 30.97 -10.97
CA HIS A 240 11.55 31.31 -10.07
C HIS A 240 11.23 30.84 -8.65
N LEU A 241 12.10 30.02 -8.07
CA LEU A 241 12.01 29.61 -6.68
C LEU A 241 12.71 30.66 -5.79
N THR A 242 12.00 31.13 -4.77
CA THR A 242 12.59 31.99 -3.74
C THR A 242 13.65 31.20 -2.97
N GLY A 243 14.77 31.85 -2.64
CA GLY A 243 15.85 31.22 -1.87
C GLY A 243 15.38 30.69 -0.52
N GLU A 244 15.86 29.48 -0.18
CA GLU A 244 15.60 28.84 1.11
C GLU A 244 16.64 29.33 2.13
N VAL A 245 16.17 29.96 3.21
CA VAL A 245 17.04 30.43 4.30
C VAL A 245 17.12 29.38 5.41
N ILE A 246 16.04 28.61 5.59
CA ILE A 246 15.88 27.58 6.61
C ILE A 246 16.17 26.21 6.01
N THR A 247 17.09 25.47 6.61
CA THR A 247 17.40 24.10 6.20
C THR A 247 16.29 23.14 6.63
N LEU A 248 16.14 22.01 5.92
CA LEU A 248 15.11 21.00 6.25
C LEU A 248 15.24 20.46 7.68
N SER A 249 16.45 20.28 8.19
CA SER A 249 16.67 19.85 9.58
C SER A 249 16.12 20.85 10.59
N LYS A 250 16.39 22.16 10.39
CA LYS A 250 15.83 23.22 11.22
C LYS A 250 14.31 23.32 11.09
N ALA A 251 13.78 23.16 9.89
CA ALA A 251 12.35 23.16 9.61
C ALA A 251 11.64 22.00 10.34
N THR A 252 12.18 20.79 10.27
CA THR A 252 11.69 19.62 11.01
C THR A 252 11.65 19.89 12.51
N HIS A 253 12.77 20.38 13.07
CA HIS A 253 12.82 20.69 14.50
C HIS A 253 11.79 21.75 14.91
N SER A 254 11.62 22.79 14.09
CA SER A 254 10.63 23.84 14.34
C SER A 254 9.19 23.30 14.34
N LEU A 255 8.87 22.37 13.43
CA LEU A 255 7.57 21.71 13.38
C LEU A 255 7.35 20.76 14.56
N GLU A 256 8.39 20.04 14.99
CA GLU A 256 8.36 19.19 16.19
C GLU A 256 8.13 20.01 17.47
N GLU A 257 8.87 21.11 17.64
CA GLU A 257 8.71 22.02 18.77
C GLU A 257 7.31 22.64 18.79
N TYR A 258 6.80 23.09 17.63
CA TYR A 258 5.46 23.62 17.50
C TYR A 258 4.40 22.58 17.91
N LEU A 259 4.53 21.34 17.42
CA LEU A 259 3.63 20.25 17.79
C LEU A 259 3.72 19.93 19.29
N GLN A 260 4.93 19.88 19.86
CA GLN A 260 5.12 19.65 21.29
C GLN A 260 4.45 20.74 22.13
N GLN A 261 4.64 22.01 21.80
CA GLN A 261 3.98 23.13 22.49
C GLN A 261 2.45 23.04 22.39
N LYS A 262 1.93 22.62 21.23
CA LYS A 262 0.49 22.37 21.04
C LYS A 262 0.00 21.25 21.95
N LEU A 263 0.71 20.12 22.01
CA LEU A 263 0.34 18.98 22.87
C LEU A 263 0.45 19.30 24.36
N MET A 264 1.35 20.18 24.77
CA MET A 264 1.42 20.65 26.17
C MET A 264 0.15 21.39 26.59
N ARG A 265 -0.53 22.07 25.66
CA ARG A 265 -1.76 22.83 25.91
C ARG A 265 -3.03 21.98 25.86
N TYR A 266 -2.93 20.70 25.50
CA TYR A 266 -4.09 19.80 25.48
C TYR A 266 -4.66 19.62 26.88
N ASP A 267 -5.92 19.23 26.95
CA ASP A 267 -6.48 18.72 28.19
C ASP A 267 -5.84 17.36 28.52
N HIS A 268 -5.21 17.28 29.69
CA HIS A 268 -4.55 16.08 30.22
C HIS A 268 -5.39 15.37 31.30
N SER A 269 -6.67 15.72 31.42
CA SER A 269 -7.64 15.03 32.30
C SER A 269 -7.65 13.51 32.05
N TRP A 270 -7.67 13.09 30.79
CA TRP A 270 -7.63 11.69 30.39
C TRP A 270 -6.43 10.92 30.97
N ALA A 271 -5.26 11.57 31.01
CA ALA A 271 -4.05 10.95 31.54
C ALA A 271 -4.11 10.83 33.07
N LYS A 272 -4.71 11.80 33.76
CA LYS A 272 -4.94 11.74 35.21
C LYS A 272 -5.90 10.60 35.55
N GLU A 273 -7.03 10.50 34.83
CA GLU A 273 -8.00 9.42 35.02
C GLU A 273 -7.40 8.05 34.73
N ALA A 274 -6.62 7.92 33.65
CA ALA A 274 -5.93 6.67 33.31
C ALA A 274 -4.93 6.25 34.41
N ASN A 275 -4.22 7.20 35.02
CA ASN A 275 -3.33 6.92 36.16
C ASN A 275 -4.10 6.48 37.41
N ILE A 276 -5.28 7.04 37.67
CA ILE A 276 -6.14 6.61 38.78
C ILE A 276 -6.58 5.16 38.55
N ARG A 277 -7.11 4.84 37.37
CA ARG A 277 -7.51 3.47 37.00
C ARG A 277 -6.34 2.49 37.05
N LEU A 278 -5.16 2.91 36.58
CA LEU A 278 -3.93 2.13 36.68
C LEU A 278 -3.63 1.78 38.14
N GLN A 279 -3.69 2.76 39.04
CA GLN A 279 -3.44 2.54 40.46
C GLN A 279 -4.46 1.58 41.09
N GLU A 280 -5.75 1.75 40.80
CA GLU A 280 -6.81 0.86 41.28
C GLU A 280 -6.60 -0.60 40.84
N GLU A 281 -6.21 -0.82 39.58
CA GLU A 281 -5.91 -2.17 39.06
C GLU A 281 -4.63 -2.76 39.66
N LEU A 282 -3.60 -1.93 39.89
CA LEU A 282 -2.38 -2.36 40.59
C LEU A 282 -2.68 -2.77 42.03
N ASP A 283 -3.50 -2.01 42.75
CA ASP A 283 -3.88 -2.29 44.14
C ASP A 283 -4.72 -3.58 44.22
N ARG A 284 -5.66 -3.78 43.30
CA ARG A 284 -6.48 -5.01 43.21
C ARG A 284 -5.60 -6.26 43.05
N ILE A 285 -4.62 -6.19 42.16
CA ILE A 285 -3.73 -7.32 41.89
C ILE A 285 -2.75 -7.53 43.02
N HIS A 286 -2.23 -6.45 43.59
CA HIS A 286 -1.39 -6.54 44.78
C HIS A 286 -2.13 -7.28 45.91
N TYR A 287 -3.39 -6.94 46.18
CA TYR A 287 -4.19 -7.64 47.19
C TYR A 287 -4.36 -9.13 46.87
N TYR A 288 -4.75 -9.47 45.63
CA TYR A 288 -4.95 -10.86 45.20
C TYR A 288 -3.66 -11.69 45.31
N TYR A 289 -2.56 -11.22 44.74
CA TYR A 289 -1.29 -11.96 44.72
C TYR A 289 -0.63 -11.98 46.10
N ASN A 290 -0.79 -10.95 46.93
CA ASN A 290 -0.29 -10.99 48.30
C ASN A 290 -0.99 -12.08 49.12
N GLY A 291 -2.31 -12.22 48.99
CA GLY A 291 -3.06 -13.32 49.61
C GLY A 291 -2.54 -14.71 49.18
N LEU A 292 -2.28 -14.89 47.87
CA LEU A 292 -1.70 -16.12 47.35
C LEU A 292 -0.26 -16.36 47.84
N LEU A 293 0.58 -15.33 47.89
CA LEU A 293 1.97 -15.43 48.35
C LEU A 293 2.06 -15.76 49.85
N LEU A 294 1.12 -15.25 50.67
CA LEU A 294 1.06 -15.59 52.09
C LEU A 294 0.65 -17.05 52.31
N ALA A 295 -0.32 -17.55 51.53
CA ALA A 295 -0.82 -18.92 51.62
C ALA A 295 0.08 -19.96 50.90
N ALA A 296 1.00 -19.53 50.04
CA ALA A 296 1.82 -20.43 49.21
C ALA A 296 3.00 -21.07 49.97
N GLU A 297 3.27 -22.32 49.63
CA GLU A 297 4.50 -23.05 49.98
C GLU A 297 5.75 -22.43 49.32
N MET A 298 6.92 -22.69 49.89
CA MET A 298 8.19 -22.06 49.49
C MET A 298 8.53 -22.29 48.00
N ASP A 299 8.26 -23.48 47.48
CA ASP A 299 8.59 -23.86 46.10
C ASP A 299 7.69 -23.15 45.07
N LYS A 300 6.44 -22.82 45.42
CA LYS A 300 5.47 -22.16 44.54
C LYS A 300 5.55 -20.63 44.58
N ARG A 301 6.19 -20.05 45.60
CA ARG A 301 6.31 -18.58 45.75
C ARG A 301 7.05 -17.92 44.58
N SER A 302 8.08 -18.58 44.05
CA SER A 302 8.86 -18.06 42.91
C SER A 302 7.99 -17.92 41.66
N GLU A 303 7.19 -18.94 41.35
CA GLU A 303 6.28 -18.94 40.20
C GLU A 303 5.19 -17.88 40.32
N ILE A 304 4.57 -17.76 41.51
CA ILE A 304 3.53 -16.77 41.78
C ILE A 304 4.09 -15.35 41.68
N SER A 305 5.32 -15.11 42.15
CA SER A 305 6.00 -13.82 42.03
C SER A 305 6.28 -13.46 40.56
N ALA A 306 6.72 -14.42 39.76
CA ALA A 306 6.93 -14.21 38.32
C ALA A 306 5.62 -13.88 37.59
N GLN A 307 4.52 -14.58 37.91
CA GLN A 307 3.20 -14.28 37.37
C GLN A 307 2.71 -12.88 37.78
N PHE A 308 2.89 -12.51 39.06
CA PHE A 308 2.55 -11.18 39.55
C PHE A 308 3.32 -10.08 38.80
N ALA A 309 4.64 -10.26 38.60
CA ALA A 309 5.47 -9.33 37.86
C ALA A 309 5.02 -9.19 36.40
N GLY A 310 4.73 -10.31 35.73
CA GLY A 310 4.21 -10.31 34.35
C GLY A 310 2.88 -9.57 34.24
N ARG A 311 1.94 -9.84 35.14
CA ARG A 311 0.63 -9.17 35.14
C ARG A 311 0.75 -7.68 35.43
N ARG A 312 1.66 -7.29 36.33
CA ARG A 312 1.96 -5.88 36.62
C ARG A 312 2.46 -5.15 35.38
N GLN A 313 3.35 -5.78 34.61
CA GLN A 313 3.88 -5.22 33.37
C GLN A 313 2.81 -5.08 32.29
N GLU A 314 1.91 -6.06 32.17
CA GLU A 314 0.79 -6.00 31.23
C GLU A 314 -0.14 -4.82 31.53
N ILE A 315 -0.45 -4.60 32.80
CA ILE A 315 -1.33 -3.50 33.23
C ILE A 315 -0.67 -2.14 33.09
N ASP A 316 0.61 -2.02 33.43
CA ASP A 316 1.37 -0.80 33.10
C ASP A 316 1.33 -0.56 31.59
N TRP A 317 1.55 -1.58 30.74
CA TRP A 317 1.49 -1.40 29.30
C TRP A 317 0.11 -0.97 28.76
N GLN A 318 -0.96 -1.47 29.37
CA GLN A 318 -2.35 -1.19 28.97
C GLN A 318 -2.81 0.19 29.45
N TYR A 319 -2.64 0.52 30.74
CA TYR A 319 -3.26 1.70 31.32
C TYR A 319 -2.34 2.92 31.38
N ARG A 320 -1.01 2.74 31.32
CA ARG A 320 -0.08 3.87 31.44
C ARG A 320 -0.30 4.89 30.31
N PRO A 321 -0.72 6.11 30.64
CA PRO A 321 -1.02 7.12 29.64
C PRO A 321 0.27 7.55 28.95
N ARG A 322 0.23 7.57 27.62
CA ARG A 322 1.35 7.99 26.79
C ARG A 322 0.87 8.63 25.51
N ILE A 323 1.59 9.64 25.06
CA ILE A 323 1.39 10.27 23.76
C ILE A 323 2.43 9.69 22.81
N LYS A 324 1.99 9.06 21.72
CA LYS A 324 2.87 8.58 20.65
C LYS A 324 2.75 9.52 19.46
N VAL A 325 3.88 10.04 19.01
CA VAL A 325 3.95 10.87 17.80
C VAL A 325 4.73 10.09 16.75
N SER A 326 4.23 10.06 15.52
CA SER A 326 4.91 9.46 14.38
C SER A 326 4.69 10.31 13.14
N VAL A 327 5.67 10.35 12.23
CA VAL A 327 5.53 11.03 10.94
C VAL A 327 4.91 10.07 9.93
N ILE A 328 3.87 10.50 9.23
CA ILE A 328 3.22 9.75 8.16
C ILE A 328 4.02 9.92 6.86
N ASN A 329 4.24 11.18 6.47
CA ASN A 329 5.01 11.60 5.31
C ASN A 329 5.39 13.09 5.45
N CYS A 330 6.29 13.53 4.57
CA CYS A 330 6.60 14.95 4.40
C CYS A 330 6.77 15.32 2.93
N GLY A 331 6.84 16.61 2.64
CA GLY A 331 7.02 17.06 1.27
C GLY A 331 7.38 18.53 1.13
N LEU A 332 7.91 18.85 -0.05
CA LEU A 332 8.19 20.21 -0.48
C LEU A 332 7.11 20.67 -1.45
N PHE A 333 6.48 21.78 -1.12
CA PHE A 333 5.41 22.37 -1.90
C PHE A 333 5.85 23.76 -2.34
N HIS A 334 6.09 23.91 -3.63
CA HIS A 334 6.39 25.19 -4.24
C HIS A 334 5.07 25.83 -4.66
N LEU A 335 4.66 26.87 -3.94
CA LEU A 335 3.37 27.53 -4.11
C LEU A 335 3.59 28.97 -4.55
N ARG A 336 2.66 29.53 -5.31
CA ARG A 336 2.76 30.91 -5.76
C ARG A 336 2.68 31.86 -4.57
N VAL A 337 3.60 32.81 -4.51
CA VAL A 337 3.50 33.91 -3.56
C VAL A 337 2.53 34.91 -4.16
N PHE A 338 1.39 35.15 -3.50
CA PHE A 338 0.57 36.31 -3.83
C PHE A 338 1.29 37.52 -3.27
N SER A 339 1.89 38.32 -4.15
CA SER A 339 2.44 39.64 -3.82
C SER A 339 1.32 40.63 -3.53
#